data_AF-A0A7V9S119-F1
#
_entry.id   AF-A0A7V9S119-F1
#
_cell.length_a   1.000
_cell.length_b   1.000
_cell.length_c   1.000
_cell.angle_alpha   90.00
_cell.angle_beta   90.00
_cell.angle_gamma   90.00
#
_symmetry.space_group_name_H-M   'P 1'
#
loop_
_entity.id
_entity.type
_entity.pdbx_description
1 polymer ?
#
loop_
_entity_poly.entity_id
_entity_poly.type
_entity_poly.pdbx_seq_one_letter_code
_entity_poly.pdbx_strand_id
1 'polypeptide(L)'
;LKMDFLGLRNLDVIESALDIIERSLGERPDMATLPLDDQKTYAMLARGESIGVFQFESDGMREALRKVRPTEFEDLVALVALYRPGAMRHIDTYARNKRAPDSVTYVDARLRPITEATYSVILYQEQSMQIAKEIAGFSGPEADDLRKAIGKKDRARMASMRERFFEGARGTGTSERATADLWAVNEAAADYSFNKAHAACYALISYRTAWLRANYPAEYMAALISSVMQTKDKVPFFVSRCEEMGIEVLPPDVNESAHDFVVVEAKIRFGLDAVKNVGAAAVDAVIAAREEGGPFSSIWDFCERVDLRCLNKKAIESLVRCGALDGTGASRAGMLSVLEQAQGSGAKLQQDAQLGQGSIFDLEPPAPGGALGGLPAAFRQELPVPALVDSRSALGAMEKETLGLFLSSHPLKEVRAALKARVDCSLGDVGARRDGDWVTVGGMVSELKRIRTRKGEPMLFATLDDLDGQVEILVFNSAYAANSERIDLDSVLLVRGRVDHKEQGETKVVVQEVEPFAPSPEEVERAQVEAGAVASTPMPRITLEVAAHVPESFLDELKDVVRHFPGDHELMLLVGERSLLLGEEFRISASSACRADLAAVSSAATRAPDAIA
;
A
#
# COMPACT_ATOMS: atom_id res chain seq x y z
N LEU A 1 -44.50 3.60 2.64
CA LEU A 1 -43.24 2.83 2.66
C LEU A 1 -42.11 3.79 2.29
N LYS A 2 -41.11 3.96 3.14
CA LYS A 2 -39.88 4.72 2.79
C LYS A 2 -38.78 3.69 2.50
N MET A 3 -38.08 3.83 1.38
CA MET A 3 -36.93 3.00 1.02
C MET A 3 -35.72 3.91 0.83
N ASP A 4 -34.58 3.49 1.36
CA ASP A 4 -33.31 4.21 1.22
C ASP A 4 -32.43 3.43 0.24
N PHE A 5 -32.01 4.08 -0.86
CA PHE A 5 -31.08 3.55 -1.84
C PHE A 5 -29.74 4.26 -1.65
N LEU A 6 -28.69 3.50 -1.32
CA LEU A 6 -27.36 4.03 -1.05
C LEU A 6 -26.40 3.60 -2.16
N GLY A 7 -25.66 4.55 -2.73
CA GLY A 7 -24.51 4.25 -3.59
C GLY A 7 -23.30 3.94 -2.70
N LEU A 8 -22.83 2.69 -2.72
CA LEU A 8 -21.65 2.27 -1.95
C LEU A 8 -20.53 1.87 -2.90
N ARG A 9 -19.57 2.79 -3.10
CA ARG A 9 -18.42 2.63 -4.01
C ARG A 9 -17.68 1.29 -3.86
N ASN A 10 -17.58 0.75 -2.66
CA ASN A 10 -16.85 -0.50 -2.43
C ASN A 10 -17.52 -1.72 -3.08
N LEU A 11 -18.83 -1.67 -3.35
CA LEU A 11 -19.49 -2.72 -4.13
C LEU A 11 -19.06 -2.66 -5.60
N ASP A 12 -18.95 -1.44 -6.15
CA ASP A 12 -18.43 -1.24 -7.51
C ASP A 12 -16.97 -1.70 -7.61
N VAL A 13 -16.14 -1.39 -6.62
CA VAL A 13 -14.74 -1.85 -6.55
C VAL A 13 -14.65 -3.39 -6.53
N ILE A 14 -15.52 -4.06 -5.77
CA ILE A 14 -15.56 -5.51 -5.72
C ILE A 14 -15.90 -6.07 -7.10
N GLU A 15 -16.95 -5.59 -7.76
CA GLU A 15 -17.32 -6.09 -9.09
C GLU A 15 -16.25 -5.81 -10.14
N SER A 16 -15.67 -4.61 -10.15
CA SER A 16 -14.55 -4.30 -11.06
C SER A 16 -13.34 -5.20 -10.80
N ALA A 17 -13.02 -5.51 -9.53
CA ALA A 17 -11.94 -6.44 -9.22
C ALA A 17 -12.24 -7.84 -9.78
N LEU A 18 -13.48 -8.33 -9.64
CA LEU A 18 -13.89 -9.63 -10.21
C LEU A 18 -13.80 -9.64 -11.73
N ASP A 19 -14.21 -8.56 -12.40
CA ASP A 19 -14.11 -8.42 -13.86
C ASP A 19 -12.64 -8.45 -14.32
N ILE A 20 -11.73 -7.84 -13.57
CA ILE A 20 -10.30 -7.87 -13.88
C ILE A 20 -9.73 -9.28 -13.66
N ILE A 21 -10.06 -9.94 -12.53
CA ILE A 21 -9.63 -11.32 -12.24
C ILE A 21 -10.10 -12.30 -13.33
N GLU A 22 -11.36 -12.17 -13.78
CA GLU A 22 -11.91 -13.02 -14.83
C GLU A 22 -11.18 -12.82 -16.16
N ARG A 23 -10.80 -11.59 -16.50
CA ARG A 23 -10.03 -11.30 -17.72
C ARG A 23 -8.58 -11.74 -17.63
N SER A 24 -7.92 -11.56 -16.47
CA SER A 24 -6.49 -11.85 -16.32
C SER A 24 -6.18 -13.32 -16.06
N LEU A 25 -7.03 -14.00 -15.28
CA LEU A 25 -6.80 -15.38 -14.82
C LEU A 25 -7.82 -16.39 -15.35
N GLY A 26 -8.93 -15.93 -15.95
CA GLY A 26 -9.98 -16.81 -16.46
C GLY A 26 -10.88 -17.42 -15.38
N GLU A 27 -10.77 -16.95 -14.13
CA GLU A 27 -11.59 -17.38 -13.00
C GLU A 27 -12.35 -16.20 -12.39
N ARG A 28 -13.58 -16.43 -11.91
CA ARG A 28 -14.37 -15.42 -11.20
C ARG A 28 -14.79 -15.95 -9.83
N PRO A 29 -14.16 -15.50 -8.74
CA PRO A 29 -14.54 -15.91 -7.39
C PRO A 29 -15.98 -15.51 -7.05
N ASP A 30 -16.74 -16.42 -6.43
CA ASP A 30 -18.10 -16.13 -5.96
C ASP A 30 -18.07 -15.49 -4.55
N MET A 31 -18.33 -14.19 -4.50
CA MET A 31 -18.38 -13.43 -3.24
C MET A 31 -19.53 -13.84 -2.33
N ALA A 32 -20.59 -14.48 -2.83
CA ALA A 32 -21.74 -14.90 -2.03
C ALA A 32 -21.45 -16.14 -1.19
N THR A 33 -20.60 -17.04 -1.69
CA THR A 33 -20.26 -18.33 -1.05
C THR A 33 -18.85 -18.37 -0.46
N LEU A 34 -18.15 -17.22 -0.47
CA LEU A 34 -16.78 -17.10 0.00
C LEU A 34 -16.60 -17.56 1.47
N PRO A 35 -15.65 -18.47 1.75
CA PRO A 35 -15.32 -18.88 3.12
C PRO A 35 -14.82 -17.70 3.97
N LEU A 36 -15.18 -17.68 5.26
CA LEU A 36 -14.86 -16.59 6.19
C LEU A 36 -13.63 -16.88 7.08
N ASP A 37 -12.86 -17.92 6.77
CA ASP A 37 -11.75 -18.47 7.56
C ASP A 37 -10.39 -18.45 6.81
N ASP A 38 -10.26 -17.61 5.77
CA ASP A 38 -9.03 -17.52 4.98
C ASP A 38 -7.85 -16.97 5.81
N GLN A 39 -6.85 -17.81 6.04
CA GLN A 39 -5.69 -17.50 6.86
C GLN A 39 -4.84 -16.37 6.26
N LYS A 40 -4.74 -16.30 4.92
CA LYS A 40 -3.96 -15.25 4.25
C LYS A 40 -4.53 -13.86 4.53
N THR A 41 -5.85 -13.73 4.46
CA THR A 41 -6.60 -12.52 4.79
C THR A 41 -6.36 -12.08 6.23
N TYR A 42 -6.54 -12.98 7.20
CA TYR A 42 -6.33 -12.65 8.62
C TYR A 42 -4.88 -12.32 8.94
N ALA A 43 -3.91 -13.03 8.36
CA ALA A 43 -2.49 -12.75 8.55
C ALA A 43 -2.11 -11.35 8.04
N MET A 44 -2.62 -10.95 6.87
CA MET A 44 -2.44 -9.60 6.32
C MET A 44 -3.05 -8.54 7.25
N LEU A 45 -4.29 -8.73 7.68
CA LEU A 45 -4.97 -7.83 8.60
C LEU A 45 -4.25 -7.73 9.95
N ALA A 46 -3.74 -8.83 10.50
CA ALA A 46 -3.00 -8.84 11.75
C ALA A 46 -1.67 -8.07 11.70
N ARG A 47 -1.08 -7.89 10.51
CA ARG A 47 0.09 -7.01 10.29
C ARG A 47 -0.30 -5.53 10.13
N GLY A 48 -1.60 -5.21 10.04
CA GLY A 48 -2.12 -3.87 9.79
C GLY A 48 -1.98 -3.43 8.33
N GLU A 49 -1.81 -4.38 7.40
CA GLU A 49 -1.72 -4.14 5.96
C GLU A 49 -3.14 -4.04 5.37
N SER A 50 -3.89 -3.02 5.76
CA SER A 50 -5.30 -2.85 5.39
C SER A 50 -5.59 -1.55 4.62
N ILE A 51 -4.56 -0.94 4.02
CA ILE A 51 -4.77 0.20 3.11
C ILE A 51 -5.60 -0.28 1.92
N GLY A 52 -6.68 0.46 1.62
CA GLY A 52 -7.67 0.09 0.61
C GLY A 52 -8.77 -0.86 1.11
N VAL A 53 -8.65 -1.44 2.30
CA VAL A 53 -9.69 -2.33 2.85
C VAL A 53 -10.78 -1.51 3.52
N PHE A 54 -12.02 -1.68 3.05
CA PHE A 54 -13.18 -0.92 3.53
C PHE A 54 -13.30 -0.93 5.07
N GLN A 55 -13.56 0.23 5.69
CA GLN A 55 -13.61 0.47 7.14
C GLN A 55 -12.28 0.29 7.90
N PHE A 56 -11.25 -0.29 7.28
CA PHE A 56 -10.01 -0.68 7.94
C PHE A 56 -8.77 0.12 7.50
N GLU A 57 -8.95 1.24 6.80
CA GLU A 57 -7.85 1.99 6.17
C GLU A 57 -7.12 2.94 7.14
N SER A 58 -7.83 3.56 8.09
CA SER A 58 -7.27 4.64 8.91
C SER A 58 -6.16 4.17 9.85
N ASP A 59 -5.17 5.01 10.13
CA ASP A 59 -3.97 4.65 10.91
C ASP A 59 -4.28 4.01 12.27
N GLY A 60 -5.13 4.62 13.07
CA GLY A 60 -5.49 4.03 14.36
C GLY A 60 -6.27 2.72 14.24
N MET A 61 -6.97 2.48 13.13
CA MET A 61 -7.64 1.20 12.87
C MET A 61 -6.61 0.13 12.48
N ARG A 62 -5.59 0.50 11.70
CA ARG A 62 -4.44 -0.37 11.42
C ARG A 62 -3.68 -0.73 12.69
N GLU A 63 -3.55 0.21 13.63
CA GLU A 63 -2.99 -0.06 14.95
C GLU A 63 -3.88 -1.01 15.76
N ALA A 64 -5.20 -0.79 15.77
CA ALA A 64 -6.16 -1.66 16.43
C ALA A 64 -6.10 -3.10 15.88
N LEU A 65 -5.98 -3.25 14.56
CA LEU A 65 -5.76 -4.53 13.90
C LEU A 65 -4.48 -5.23 14.38
N ARG A 66 -3.35 -4.52 14.47
CA ARG A 66 -2.08 -5.09 15.00
C ARG A 66 -2.17 -5.50 16.47
N LYS A 67 -2.95 -4.77 17.27
CA LYS A 67 -3.19 -5.09 18.69
C LYS A 67 -4.06 -6.32 18.84
N VAL A 68 -5.22 -6.34 18.18
CA VAL A 68 -6.22 -7.41 18.27
C VAL A 68 -5.76 -8.69 17.56
N ARG A 69 -5.03 -8.56 16.44
CA ARG A 69 -4.61 -9.68 15.57
C ARG A 69 -5.81 -10.56 15.22
N PRO A 70 -6.74 -10.09 14.37
CA PRO A 70 -7.96 -10.84 14.05
C PRO A 70 -7.61 -12.21 13.46
N THR A 71 -8.37 -13.24 13.85
CA THR A 71 -8.18 -14.64 13.40
C THR A 71 -9.47 -15.28 12.90
N GLU A 72 -10.60 -14.60 13.10
CA GLU A 72 -11.94 -15.06 12.74
C GLU A 72 -12.83 -13.86 12.40
N PHE A 73 -14.00 -14.13 11.81
CA PHE A 73 -14.87 -13.08 11.28
C PHE A 73 -15.42 -12.18 12.39
N GLU A 74 -15.75 -12.77 13.54
CA GLU A 74 -16.27 -12.12 14.73
C GLU A 74 -15.34 -10.99 15.24
N ASP A 75 -14.02 -11.14 15.06
CA ASP A 75 -13.07 -10.07 15.40
C ASP A 75 -13.24 -8.84 14.52
N LEU A 76 -13.53 -9.03 13.23
CA LEU A 76 -13.77 -7.93 12.30
C LEU A 76 -15.07 -7.21 12.66
N VAL A 77 -16.11 -7.96 13.02
CA VAL A 77 -17.38 -7.40 13.55
C VAL A 77 -17.11 -6.58 14.81
N ALA A 78 -16.27 -7.08 15.72
CA ALA A 78 -15.91 -6.39 16.95
C ALA A 78 -15.09 -5.12 16.67
N LEU A 79 -14.10 -5.17 15.78
CA LEU A 79 -13.27 -4.03 15.40
C LEU A 79 -14.09 -2.88 14.81
N VAL A 80 -15.04 -3.19 13.91
CA VAL A 80 -15.99 -2.20 13.36
C VAL A 80 -16.78 -1.51 14.49
N ALA A 81 -17.18 -2.25 15.52
CA ALA A 81 -17.93 -1.68 16.64
C ALA A 81 -17.05 -0.99 17.70
N LEU A 82 -15.78 -1.39 17.85
CA LEU A 82 -14.83 -0.88 18.83
C LEU A 82 -14.14 0.41 18.38
N TYR A 83 -13.87 0.57 17.09
CA TYR A 83 -13.10 1.70 16.58
C TYR A 83 -13.96 2.95 16.37
N ARG A 84 -14.41 3.51 17.50
CA ARG A 84 -15.17 4.76 17.56
C ARG A 84 -14.98 5.47 18.89
N PRO A 85 -15.24 6.78 18.96
CA PRO A 85 -15.15 7.53 20.21
C PRO A 85 -15.93 6.86 21.35
N GLY A 86 -15.30 6.69 22.50
CA GLY A 86 -15.87 5.99 23.66
C GLY A 86 -15.57 4.48 23.71
N ALA A 87 -15.76 3.76 22.59
CA ALA A 87 -15.51 2.32 22.54
C ALA A 87 -14.00 1.98 22.44
N MET A 88 -13.19 2.85 21.82
CA MET A 88 -11.77 2.59 21.54
C MET A 88 -10.95 2.21 22.79
N ARG A 89 -11.30 2.72 23.97
CA ARG A 89 -10.65 2.36 25.25
C ARG A 89 -10.74 0.86 25.58
N HIS A 90 -11.69 0.15 24.98
CA HIS A 90 -11.90 -1.28 25.19
C HIS A 90 -11.07 -2.14 24.23
N ILE A 91 -10.41 -1.57 23.21
CA ILE A 91 -9.57 -2.31 22.25
C ILE A 91 -8.46 -3.07 22.97
N ASP A 92 -7.75 -2.41 23.91
CA ASP A 92 -6.66 -3.06 24.66
C ASP A 92 -7.17 -4.19 25.57
N THR A 93 -8.38 -4.04 26.11
CA THR A 93 -9.00 -5.08 26.93
C THR A 93 -9.44 -6.26 26.08
N TYR A 94 -10.08 -6.01 24.93
CA TYR A 94 -10.43 -7.04 23.96
C TYR A 94 -9.19 -7.82 23.50
N ALA A 95 -8.14 -7.11 23.08
CA ALA A 95 -6.90 -7.73 22.62
C ALA A 95 -6.21 -8.57 23.71
N ARG A 96 -6.17 -8.08 24.96
CA ARG A 96 -5.61 -8.83 26.09
C ARG A 96 -6.40 -10.09 26.39
N ASN A 97 -7.72 -9.95 26.47
CA ASN A 97 -8.61 -11.06 26.81
C ASN A 97 -8.63 -12.11 25.69
N LYS A 98 -8.54 -11.70 24.43
CA LYS A 98 -8.38 -12.61 23.29
C LYS A 98 -7.11 -13.45 23.36
N ARG A 99 -5.98 -12.87 23.79
CA ARG A 99 -4.70 -13.57 23.91
C ARG A 99 -4.68 -14.57 25.07
N ALA A 100 -5.49 -14.35 26.11
CA ALA A 100 -5.60 -15.22 27.25
C ALA A 100 -7.07 -15.40 27.68
N PRO A 101 -7.90 -16.12 26.88
CA PRO A 101 -9.33 -16.26 27.16
C PRO A 101 -9.60 -16.93 28.52
N ASP A 102 -8.75 -17.87 28.93
CA ASP A 102 -8.88 -18.58 30.21
C ASP A 102 -8.63 -17.68 31.43
N SER A 103 -8.00 -16.52 31.24
CA SER A 103 -7.77 -15.54 32.32
C SER A 103 -8.95 -14.59 32.56
N VAL A 104 -9.99 -14.67 31.72
CA VAL A 104 -11.14 -13.77 31.77
C VAL A 104 -12.05 -14.13 32.95
N THR A 105 -12.16 -13.22 33.90
CA THR A 105 -13.03 -13.37 35.07
C THR A 105 -14.39 -12.71 34.83
N TYR A 106 -15.47 -13.45 35.04
CA TYR A 106 -16.83 -12.93 34.94
C TYR A 106 -17.40 -12.62 36.33
N VAL A 107 -18.05 -11.46 36.47
CA VAL A 107 -18.72 -11.07 37.72
C VAL A 107 -19.96 -11.92 38.01
N ASP A 108 -20.51 -12.58 37.00
CA ASP A 108 -21.59 -13.56 37.08
C ASP A 108 -21.41 -14.61 35.97
N ALA A 109 -21.61 -15.89 36.29
CA ALA A 109 -21.39 -17.01 35.36
C ALA A 109 -22.27 -16.93 34.09
N ARG A 110 -23.47 -16.33 34.19
CA ARG A 110 -24.39 -16.16 33.05
C ARG A 110 -23.88 -15.20 31.99
N LEU A 111 -22.89 -14.36 32.30
CA LEU A 111 -22.31 -13.42 31.34
C LEU A 111 -21.41 -14.12 30.31
N ARG A 112 -20.79 -15.25 30.68
CA ARG A 112 -19.89 -15.99 29.81
C ARG A 112 -20.55 -16.33 28.47
N PRO A 113 -21.69 -17.06 28.39
CA PRO A 113 -22.29 -17.40 27.11
C PRO A 113 -22.73 -16.19 26.27
N ILE A 114 -22.89 -15.00 26.87
CA ILE A 114 -23.30 -13.77 26.17
C ILE A 114 -22.10 -13.01 25.59
N THR A 115 -20.96 -13.07 26.28
CA THR A 115 -19.80 -12.19 26.02
C THR A 115 -18.50 -12.94 25.73
N GLU A 116 -18.52 -14.27 25.66
CA GLU A 116 -17.38 -15.11 25.29
C GLU A 116 -16.87 -14.75 23.88
N ALA A 117 -17.77 -14.60 22.91
CA ALA A 117 -17.43 -14.17 21.55
C ALA A 117 -16.89 -12.72 21.45
N THR A 118 -16.92 -11.95 22.54
CA THR A 118 -16.31 -10.62 22.62
C THR A 118 -15.32 -10.50 23.77
N TYR A 119 -14.83 -11.64 24.26
CA TYR A 119 -13.82 -11.73 25.31
C TYR A 119 -14.16 -10.86 26.54
N SER A 120 -15.38 -11.01 27.04
CA SER A 120 -16.04 -10.27 28.15
C SER A 120 -16.30 -8.77 27.93
N VAL A 121 -16.02 -8.22 26.76
CA VAL A 121 -16.35 -6.82 26.44
C VAL A 121 -17.80 -6.76 26.00
N ILE A 122 -18.63 -6.01 26.74
CA ILE A 122 -20.03 -5.78 26.37
C ILE A 122 -20.06 -4.69 25.29
N LEU A 123 -20.22 -5.10 24.04
CA LEU A 123 -20.05 -4.24 22.86
C LEU A 123 -21.37 -4.01 22.12
N TYR A 124 -22.21 -5.04 22.06
CA TYR A 124 -23.41 -5.03 21.23
C TYR A 124 -24.68 -4.74 22.03
N GLN A 125 -25.60 -4.03 21.40
CA GLN A 125 -26.96 -3.80 21.90
C GLN A 125 -27.67 -5.11 22.24
N GLU A 126 -27.48 -6.12 21.40
CA GLU A 126 -28.02 -7.46 21.56
C GLU A 126 -27.46 -8.16 22.82
N GLN A 127 -26.19 -7.90 23.18
CA GLN A 127 -25.61 -8.42 24.43
C GLN A 127 -26.25 -7.75 25.64
N SER A 128 -26.43 -6.42 25.65
CA SER A 128 -27.13 -5.72 26.72
C SER A 128 -28.56 -6.23 26.90
N MET A 129 -29.27 -6.53 25.81
CA MET A 129 -30.60 -7.13 25.86
C MET A 129 -30.58 -8.53 26.51
N GLN A 130 -29.65 -9.40 26.11
CA GLN A 130 -29.55 -10.74 26.71
C GLN A 130 -29.15 -10.67 28.18
N ILE A 131 -28.25 -9.77 28.56
CA ILE A 131 -27.87 -9.54 29.96
C ILE A 131 -29.10 -9.10 30.77
N ALA A 132 -29.90 -8.16 30.26
CA ALA A 132 -31.11 -7.74 30.97
C ALA A 132 -32.13 -8.86 31.16
N LYS A 133 -32.25 -9.77 30.19
CA LYS A 133 -33.13 -10.95 30.29
C LYS A 133 -32.60 -11.95 31.32
N GLU A 134 -31.33 -12.35 31.21
CA GLU A 134 -30.74 -13.41 32.03
C GLU A 134 -30.44 -12.98 33.48
N ILE A 135 -30.03 -11.72 33.65
CA ILE A 135 -29.69 -11.16 34.97
C ILE A 135 -30.93 -10.56 35.62
N ALA A 136 -31.65 -9.68 34.94
CA ALA A 136 -32.76 -8.94 35.54
C ALA A 136 -34.15 -9.55 35.26
N GLY A 137 -34.24 -10.67 34.56
CA GLY A 137 -35.52 -11.31 34.27
C GLY A 137 -36.44 -10.48 33.37
N PHE A 138 -35.89 -9.52 32.61
CA PHE A 138 -36.68 -8.72 31.68
C PHE A 138 -37.30 -9.60 30.59
N SER A 139 -38.52 -9.28 30.19
CA SER A 139 -39.13 -9.81 28.98
C SER A 139 -38.42 -9.26 27.73
N GLY A 140 -38.64 -9.89 26.57
CA GLY A 140 -38.11 -9.41 25.29
C GLY A 140 -38.46 -7.93 24.99
N PRO A 141 -39.73 -7.49 25.17
CA PRO A 141 -40.10 -6.09 25.02
C PRO A 141 -39.40 -5.15 26.02
N GLU A 142 -39.29 -5.53 27.28
CA GLU A 142 -38.59 -4.72 28.31
C GLU A 142 -37.10 -4.57 27.99
N ALA A 143 -36.45 -5.65 27.51
CA ALA A 143 -35.06 -5.60 27.08
C ALA A 143 -34.86 -4.69 25.85
N ASP A 144 -35.77 -4.71 24.88
CA ASP A 144 -35.72 -3.80 23.74
C ASP A 144 -36.02 -2.34 24.14
N ASP A 145 -36.87 -2.11 25.14
CA ASP A 145 -37.09 -0.78 25.70
C ASP A 145 -35.84 -0.23 26.39
N LEU A 146 -35.09 -1.07 27.11
CA LEU A 146 -33.78 -0.71 27.66
C LEU A 146 -32.80 -0.38 26.52
N ARG A 147 -32.75 -1.22 25.48
CA ARG A 147 -31.91 -0.97 24.30
C ARG A 147 -32.25 0.35 23.61
N LYS A 148 -33.55 0.67 23.42
CA LYS A 148 -34.00 1.94 22.85
C LYS A 148 -33.59 3.12 23.72
N ALA A 149 -33.69 2.99 25.05
CA ALA A 149 -33.26 4.02 25.98
C ALA A 149 -31.75 4.28 25.89
N ILE A 150 -30.93 3.21 25.86
CA ILE A 150 -29.48 3.26 25.65
C ILE A 150 -29.16 3.92 24.30
N GLY A 151 -29.74 3.43 23.20
CA GLY A 151 -29.46 3.91 21.85
C GLY A 151 -29.89 5.37 21.59
N LYS A 152 -30.95 5.85 22.25
CA LYS A 152 -31.39 7.25 22.18
C LYS A 152 -30.71 8.16 23.22
N LYS A 153 -29.81 7.61 24.05
CA LYS A 153 -29.21 8.30 25.20
C LYS A 153 -30.25 8.90 26.16
N ASP A 154 -31.39 8.24 26.30
CA ASP A 154 -32.51 8.69 27.13
C ASP A 154 -32.28 8.30 28.59
N ARG A 155 -31.53 9.15 29.31
CA ARG A 155 -31.15 8.92 30.71
C ARG A 155 -32.35 8.86 31.65
N ALA A 156 -33.42 9.61 31.38
CA ALA A 156 -34.62 9.60 32.21
C ALA A 156 -35.33 8.23 32.10
N ARG A 157 -35.46 7.72 30.87
CA ARG A 157 -36.03 6.39 30.65
C ARG A 157 -35.16 5.28 31.24
N MET A 158 -33.84 5.35 31.10
CA MET A 158 -32.94 4.38 31.75
C MET A 158 -33.09 4.41 33.28
N ALA A 159 -33.12 5.60 33.90
CA ALA A 159 -33.28 5.73 35.34
C ALA A 159 -34.59 5.09 35.84
N SER A 160 -35.69 5.23 35.09
CA SER A 160 -36.97 4.61 35.44
C SER A 160 -36.94 3.07 35.44
N MET A 161 -36.02 2.46 34.70
CA MET A 161 -35.86 1.01 34.59
C MET A 161 -34.87 0.44 35.62
N ARG A 162 -34.13 1.30 36.34
CA ARG A 162 -33.08 0.90 37.28
C ARG A 162 -33.61 0.05 38.42
N GLU A 163 -34.66 0.50 39.11
CA GLU A 163 -35.22 -0.25 40.25
C GLU A 163 -35.71 -1.62 39.80
N ARG A 164 -36.40 -1.68 38.65
CA ARG A 164 -36.85 -2.93 38.06
C ARG A 164 -35.70 -3.88 37.72
N PHE A 165 -34.59 -3.35 37.20
CA PHE A 165 -33.39 -4.14 36.92
C PHE A 165 -32.78 -4.71 38.20
N PHE A 166 -32.67 -3.90 39.26
CA PHE A 166 -32.10 -4.32 40.55
C PHE A 166 -32.99 -5.33 41.29
N GLU A 167 -34.31 -5.17 41.25
CA GLU A 167 -35.27 -6.14 41.78
C GLU A 167 -35.17 -7.48 41.05
N GLY A 168 -35.15 -7.43 39.72
CA GLY A 168 -34.98 -8.61 38.88
C GLY A 168 -33.67 -9.34 39.16
N ALA A 169 -32.56 -8.60 39.24
CA ALA A 169 -31.25 -9.15 39.53
C ALA A 169 -31.17 -9.84 40.90
N ARG A 170 -31.81 -9.25 41.93
CA ARG A 170 -31.96 -9.90 43.25
C ARG A 170 -32.82 -11.16 43.15
N GLY A 171 -33.92 -11.11 42.39
CA GLY A 171 -34.81 -12.25 42.17
C GLY A 171 -34.14 -13.45 41.48
N THR A 172 -33.11 -13.22 40.67
CA THR A 172 -32.33 -14.27 40.01
C THR A 172 -31.06 -14.68 40.77
N GLY A 173 -30.84 -14.15 41.98
CA GLY A 173 -29.68 -14.50 42.82
C GLY A 173 -28.37 -13.79 42.44
N THR A 174 -28.42 -12.70 41.68
CA THR A 174 -27.24 -11.89 41.32
C THR A 174 -26.75 -11.08 42.52
N SER A 175 -25.44 -11.02 42.74
CA SER A 175 -24.87 -10.18 43.82
C SER A 175 -25.14 -8.69 43.60
N GLU A 176 -25.25 -7.91 44.68
CA GLU A 176 -25.45 -6.45 44.58
C GLU A 176 -24.30 -5.76 43.83
N ARG A 177 -23.06 -6.21 44.07
CA ARG A 177 -21.87 -5.70 43.37
C ARG A 177 -21.96 -5.95 41.87
N ALA A 178 -22.24 -7.19 41.45
CA ALA A 178 -22.37 -7.51 40.02
C ALA A 178 -23.55 -6.76 39.37
N THR A 179 -24.65 -6.58 40.10
CA THR A 179 -25.82 -5.81 39.64
C THR A 179 -25.45 -4.34 39.40
N ALA A 180 -24.73 -3.72 40.34
CA ALA A 180 -24.27 -2.34 40.22
C ALA A 180 -23.27 -2.16 39.07
N ASP A 181 -22.30 -3.08 38.94
CA ASP A 181 -21.30 -3.07 37.87
C ASP A 181 -21.98 -3.20 36.48
N LEU A 182 -22.93 -4.13 36.34
CA LEU A 182 -23.68 -4.31 35.08
C LEU A 182 -24.57 -3.13 34.74
N TRP A 183 -25.20 -2.50 35.74
CA TRP A 183 -25.98 -1.28 35.51
C TRP A 183 -25.08 -0.12 35.04
N ALA A 184 -23.92 0.07 35.68
CA ALA A 184 -22.94 1.08 35.27
C ALA A 184 -22.44 0.83 33.83
N VAL A 185 -22.27 -0.43 33.43
CA VAL A 185 -21.96 -0.78 32.03
C VAL A 185 -23.10 -0.35 31.10
N ASN A 186 -24.37 -0.64 31.43
CA ASN A 186 -25.51 -0.21 30.60
C ASN A 186 -25.60 1.31 30.48
N GLU A 187 -25.37 2.05 31.57
CA GLU A 187 -25.35 3.52 31.55
C GLU A 187 -24.22 4.06 30.67
N ALA A 188 -23.04 3.47 30.76
CA ALA A 188 -21.90 3.83 29.93
C ALA A 188 -22.12 3.42 28.45
N ALA A 189 -22.79 2.29 28.21
CA ALA A 189 -23.05 1.74 26.88
C ALA A 189 -23.98 2.62 26.04
N ALA A 190 -24.70 3.58 26.64
CA ALA A 190 -25.41 4.61 25.88
C ALA A 190 -24.48 5.44 24.99
N ASP A 191 -23.20 5.55 25.38
CA ASP A 191 -22.21 6.27 24.59
C ASP A 191 -21.49 5.41 23.55
N TYR A 192 -21.49 4.08 23.70
CA TYR A 192 -20.64 3.20 22.88
C TYR A 192 -21.21 1.80 22.57
N SER A 193 -22.50 1.51 22.73
CA SER A 193 -23.10 0.24 22.26
C SER A 193 -23.36 0.27 20.75
N PHE A 194 -23.20 -0.86 20.06
CA PHE A 194 -23.43 -0.96 18.61
C PHE A 194 -24.49 -1.99 18.27
N ASN A 195 -25.14 -1.85 17.11
CA ASN A 195 -25.99 -2.90 16.60
C ASN A 195 -25.13 -3.99 15.94
N LYS A 196 -25.18 -5.23 16.44
CA LYS A 196 -24.36 -6.33 15.94
C LYS A 196 -24.66 -6.65 14.48
N ALA A 197 -25.94 -6.67 14.09
CA ALA A 197 -26.33 -6.99 12.72
C ALA A 197 -25.74 -5.99 11.70
N HIS A 198 -25.80 -4.69 12.01
CA HIS A 198 -25.20 -3.65 11.18
C HIS A 198 -23.67 -3.78 11.09
N ALA A 199 -22.98 -4.01 12.22
CA ALA A 199 -21.54 -4.28 12.20
C ALA A 199 -21.20 -5.51 11.36
N ALA A 200 -21.96 -6.60 11.49
CA ALA A 200 -21.71 -7.83 10.76
C ALA A 200 -21.84 -7.63 9.24
N CYS A 201 -22.88 -6.93 8.78
CA CYS A 201 -23.06 -6.65 7.35
C CYS A 201 -21.91 -5.81 6.77
N TYR A 202 -21.42 -4.80 7.49
CA TYR A 202 -20.31 -3.97 7.02
C TYR A 202 -18.97 -4.71 7.12
N ALA A 203 -18.76 -5.48 8.19
CA ALA A 203 -17.59 -6.34 8.36
C ALA A 203 -17.49 -7.39 7.25
N LEU A 204 -18.62 -7.87 6.71
CA LEU A 204 -18.62 -8.78 5.56
C LEU A 204 -18.05 -8.11 4.30
N ILE A 205 -18.39 -6.85 4.04
CA ILE A 205 -17.82 -6.08 2.94
C ILE A 205 -16.32 -5.81 3.19
N SER A 206 -15.95 -5.49 4.43
CA SER A 206 -14.54 -5.34 4.84
C SER A 206 -13.76 -6.64 4.64
N TYR A 207 -14.33 -7.80 4.99
CA TYR A 207 -13.71 -9.10 4.78
C TYR A 207 -13.54 -9.40 3.29
N ARG A 208 -14.56 -9.17 2.46
CA ARG A 208 -14.46 -9.38 0.99
C ARG A 208 -13.38 -8.52 0.35
N THR A 209 -13.32 -7.23 0.71
CA THR A 209 -12.26 -6.33 0.23
C THR A 209 -10.88 -6.74 0.74
N ALA A 210 -10.76 -7.16 2.00
CA ALA A 210 -9.52 -7.71 2.55
C ALA A 210 -9.09 -9.00 1.84
N TRP A 211 -10.03 -9.88 1.53
CA TRP A 211 -9.78 -11.15 0.86
C TRP A 211 -9.30 -10.95 -0.57
N LEU A 212 -9.94 -10.04 -1.32
CA LEU A 212 -9.49 -9.66 -2.66
C LEU A 212 -8.08 -9.07 -2.60
N ARG A 213 -7.82 -8.15 -1.66
CA ARG A 213 -6.48 -7.57 -1.47
C ARG A 213 -5.43 -8.63 -1.12
N ALA A 214 -5.77 -9.62 -0.30
CA ALA A 214 -4.84 -10.65 0.13
C ALA A 214 -4.56 -11.66 -0.99
N ASN A 215 -5.58 -12.04 -1.76
CA ASN A 215 -5.51 -13.17 -2.71
C ASN A 215 -5.25 -12.74 -4.16
N TYR A 216 -5.79 -11.59 -4.58
CA TYR A 216 -5.66 -10.99 -5.91
C TYR A 216 -5.21 -9.54 -5.81
N PRO A 217 -4.00 -9.28 -5.25
CA PRO A 217 -3.57 -7.94 -4.88
C PRO A 217 -3.47 -7.00 -6.10
N ALA A 218 -2.98 -7.47 -7.24
CA ALA A 218 -2.80 -6.64 -8.44
C ALA A 218 -4.16 -6.21 -9.02
N GLU A 219 -5.07 -7.16 -9.18
CA GLU A 219 -6.41 -6.95 -9.74
C GLU A 219 -7.27 -6.08 -8.81
N TYR A 220 -7.22 -6.36 -7.51
CA TYR A 220 -7.93 -5.56 -6.52
C TYR A 220 -7.41 -4.12 -6.46
N MET A 221 -6.09 -3.93 -6.45
CA MET A 221 -5.51 -2.60 -6.43
C MET A 221 -5.80 -1.84 -7.72
N ALA A 222 -5.77 -2.49 -8.89
CA ALA A 222 -6.18 -1.88 -10.15
C ALA A 222 -7.63 -1.39 -10.11
N ALA A 223 -8.57 -2.21 -9.62
CA ALA A 223 -9.97 -1.81 -9.44
C ALA A 223 -10.12 -0.65 -8.43
N LEU A 224 -9.41 -0.72 -7.30
CA LEU A 224 -9.45 0.30 -6.26
C LEU A 224 -8.95 1.65 -6.77
N ILE A 225 -7.81 1.66 -7.46
CA ILE A 225 -7.21 2.88 -8.04
C ILE A 225 -8.16 3.47 -9.08
N SER A 226 -8.74 2.63 -9.95
CA SER A 226 -9.71 3.07 -10.96
C SER A 226 -10.92 3.75 -10.33
N SER A 227 -11.43 3.24 -9.20
CA SER A 227 -12.56 3.85 -8.48
C SER A 227 -12.29 5.25 -7.89
N VAL A 228 -11.02 5.66 -7.81
CA VAL A 228 -10.59 6.96 -7.28
C VAL A 228 -9.81 7.79 -8.30
N MET A 229 -9.77 7.39 -9.57
CA MET A 229 -8.94 8.04 -10.59
C MET A 229 -9.22 9.54 -10.76
N GLN A 230 -10.46 9.96 -10.53
CA GLN A 230 -10.89 11.36 -10.64
C GLN A 230 -10.54 12.20 -9.39
N THR A 231 -10.07 11.57 -8.31
CA THR A 231 -9.67 12.25 -7.08
C THR A 231 -8.18 12.56 -7.13
N LYS A 232 -7.88 13.86 -7.22
CA LYS A 232 -6.50 14.36 -7.14
C LYS A 232 -5.83 13.81 -5.88
N ASP A 233 -4.57 13.42 -6.00
CA ASP A 233 -3.70 12.91 -4.93
C ASP A 233 -3.96 11.45 -4.48
N LYS A 234 -5.10 10.83 -4.81
CA LYS A 234 -5.35 9.42 -4.44
C LYS A 234 -4.66 8.41 -5.33
N VAL A 235 -4.55 8.68 -6.63
CA VAL A 235 -3.84 7.79 -7.56
C VAL A 235 -2.36 7.67 -7.19
N PRO A 236 -1.59 8.77 -7.01
CA PRO A 236 -0.20 8.67 -6.55
C PRO A 236 -0.06 7.90 -5.24
N PHE A 237 -0.94 8.15 -4.27
CA PHE A 237 -0.94 7.45 -2.99
C PHE A 237 -1.11 5.93 -3.16
N PHE A 238 -2.06 5.46 -3.96
CA PHE A 238 -2.25 4.02 -4.11
C PHE A 238 -1.19 3.36 -5.01
N VAL A 239 -0.63 4.10 -5.97
CA VAL A 239 0.50 3.62 -6.79
C VAL A 239 1.73 3.39 -5.91
N SER A 240 2.08 4.30 -5.00
CA SER A 240 3.22 4.06 -4.09
C SER A 240 2.99 2.84 -3.19
N ARG A 241 1.74 2.61 -2.75
CA ARG A 241 1.39 1.39 -1.99
C ARG A 241 1.49 0.11 -2.83
N CYS A 242 1.24 0.19 -4.15
CA CYS A 242 1.48 -0.96 -5.03
C CYS A 242 2.98 -1.29 -5.09
N GLU A 243 3.85 -0.27 -5.19
CA GLU A 243 5.30 -0.46 -5.19
C GLU A 243 5.79 -1.09 -3.86
N GLU A 244 5.30 -0.62 -2.71
CA GLU A 244 5.57 -1.21 -1.39
C GLU A 244 5.13 -2.68 -1.29
N MET A 245 4.05 -3.03 -1.99
CA MET A 245 3.54 -4.41 -2.08
C MET A 245 4.32 -5.27 -3.09
N GLY A 246 5.30 -4.70 -3.80
CA GLY A 246 6.05 -5.37 -4.87
C GLY A 246 5.27 -5.52 -6.18
N ILE A 247 4.20 -4.73 -6.37
CA ILE A 247 3.38 -4.71 -7.58
C ILE A 247 3.88 -3.59 -8.48
N GLU A 248 4.37 -3.96 -9.65
CA GLU A 248 4.86 -3.00 -10.63
C GLU A 248 3.70 -2.29 -11.32
N VAL A 249 3.74 -0.95 -11.33
CA VAL A 249 2.77 -0.12 -12.05
C VAL A 249 3.46 0.46 -13.29
N LEU A 250 2.98 0.07 -14.46
CA LEU A 250 3.52 0.49 -15.74
C LEU A 250 2.87 1.80 -16.21
N PRO A 251 3.60 2.64 -16.98
CA PRO A 251 3.02 3.81 -17.64
C PRO A 251 1.88 3.40 -18.58
N PRO A 252 0.96 4.33 -18.88
CA PRO A 252 -0.07 4.09 -19.87
C PRO A 252 0.58 3.70 -21.21
N ASP A 253 -0.15 2.96 -22.04
CA ASP A 253 0.25 2.60 -23.40
C ASP A 253 -1.01 2.59 -24.28
N VAL A 254 -1.02 3.34 -25.39
CA VAL A 254 -2.17 3.38 -26.31
C VAL A 254 -2.50 2.00 -26.91
N ASN A 255 -1.53 1.08 -26.94
CA ASN A 255 -1.70 -0.27 -27.48
C ASN A 255 -2.23 -1.28 -26.45
N GLU A 256 -2.07 -1.04 -25.15
CA GLU A 256 -2.45 -1.99 -24.09
C GLU A 256 -3.48 -1.44 -23.09
N SER A 257 -3.41 -0.14 -22.76
CA SER A 257 -4.27 0.49 -21.77
C SER A 257 -5.73 0.55 -22.22
N ALA A 258 -6.62 0.64 -21.24
CA ALA A 258 -8.05 0.88 -21.40
C ALA A 258 -8.47 2.18 -20.66
N HIS A 259 -9.77 2.39 -20.46
CA HIS A 259 -10.27 3.46 -19.58
C HIS A 259 -9.70 3.35 -18.17
N ASP A 260 -9.98 2.21 -17.54
CA ASP A 260 -9.54 1.86 -16.19
C ASP A 260 -8.14 1.25 -16.18
N PHE A 261 -7.57 1.11 -14.98
CA PHE A 261 -6.34 0.35 -14.78
C PHE A 261 -6.60 -1.13 -15.07
N VAL A 262 -5.70 -1.76 -15.80
CA VAL A 262 -5.79 -3.17 -16.18
C VAL A 262 -4.59 -3.95 -15.67
N VAL A 263 -4.72 -5.27 -15.55
CA VAL A 263 -3.61 -6.15 -15.17
C VAL A 263 -3.10 -6.87 -16.42
N VAL A 264 -1.80 -6.74 -16.68
CA VAL A 264 -1.08 -7.39 -17.78
C VAL A 264 0.13 -8.09 -17.19
N GLU A 265 0.22 -9.41 -17.33
CA GLU A 265 1.36 -10.22 -16.82
C GLU A 265 1.68 -9.96 -15.33
N ALA A 266 0.66 -9.90 -14.48
CA ALA A 266 0.76 -9.58 -13.04
C ALA A 266 1.27 -8.15 -12.70
N LYS A 267 1.35 -7.27 -13.70
CA LYS A 267 1.65 -5.83 -13.54
C LYS A 267 0.41 -5.00 -13.75
N ILE A 268 0.32 -3.85 -13.10
CA ILE A 268 -0.80 -2.93 -13.27
C ILE A 268 -0.43 -1.93 -14.37
N ARG A 269 -1.20 -1.88 -15.44
CA ARG A 269 -1.05 -0.89 -16.52
C ARG A 269 -1.97 0.30 -16.25
N PHE A 270 -1.42 1.51 -16.37
CA PHE A 270 -2.16 2.75 -16.14
C PHE A 270 -3.37 2.89 -17.09
N GLY A 271 -4.51 3.31 -16.54
CA GLY A 271 -5.71 3.65 -17.33
C GLY A 271 -5.56 5.00 -18.04
N LEU A 272 -6.08 5.10 -19.26
CA LEU A 272 -5.99 6.33 -20.07
C LEU A 272 -6.86 7.46 -19.50
N ASP A 273 -7.95 7.15 -18.78
CA ASP A 273 -8.82 8.16 -18.15
C ASP A 273 -8.14 8.88 -16.97
N ALA A 274 -7.05 8.31 -16.44
CA ALA A 274 -6.26 8.93 -15.37
C ALA A 274 -5.24 9.97 -15.90
N VAL A 275 -5.08 10.09 -17.22
CA VAL A 275 -4.16 11.06 -17.84
C VAL A 275 -4.81 12.44 -17.88
N LYS A 276 -4.16 13.46 -17.31
CA LYS A 276 -4.69 14.84 -17.36
C LYS A 276 -4.83 15.31 -18.81
N ASN A 277 -5.90 16.05 -19.08
CA ASN A 277 -6.28 16.58 -20.40
C ASN A 277 -6.74 15.52 -21.42
N VAL A 278 -6.84 14.25 -21.04
CA VAL A 278 -7.46 13.20 -21.85
C VAL A 278 -8.86 12.95 -21.29
N GLY A 279 -9.89 13.03 -22.13
CA GLY A 279 -11.28 12.79 -21.72
C GLY A 279 -11.77 11.42 -22.17
N ALA A 280 -12.85 10.90 -21.57
CA ALA A 280 -13.39 9.58 -21.90
C ALA A 280 -13.65 9.39 -23.41
N ALA A 281 -14.25 10.39 -24.09
CA ALA A 281 -14.47 10.32 -25.54
C ALA A 281 -13.18 10.24 -26.38
N ALA A 282 -12.07 10.76 -25.85
CA ALA A 282 -10.76 10.61 -26.47
C ALA A 282 -10.24 9.19 -26.30
N VAL A 283 -10.42 8.60 -25.12
CA VAL A 283 -10.06 7.21 -24.84
C VAL A 283 -10.88 6.23 -25.69
N ASP A 284 -12.19 6.45 -25.79
CA ASP A 284 -13.09 5.68 -26.68
C ASP A 284 -12.56 5.67 -28.12
N ALA A 285 -12.17 6.84 -28.64
CA ALA A 285 -11.65 6.99 -29.99
C ALA A 285 -10.31 6.26 -30.20
N VAL A 286 -9.44 6.27 -29.20
CA VAL A 286 -8.15 5.54 -29.24
C VAL A 286 -8.39 4.03 -29.24
N ILE A 287 -9.27 3.53 -28.36
CA ILE A 287 -9.59 2.10 -28.27
C ILE A 287 -10.26 1.61 -29.56
N ALA A 288 -11.24 2.34 -30.09
CA ALA A 288 -11.92 1.99 -31.33
C ALA A 288 -10.94 1.95 -32.52
N ALA A 289 -10.09 2.97 -32.67
CA ALA A 289 -9.09 3.00 -33.73
C ALA A 289 -8.09 1.84 -33.62
N ARG A 290 -7.71 1.44 -32.40
CA ARG A 290 -6.86 0.28 -32.14
C ARG A 290 -7.55 -1.04 -32.51
N GLU A 291 -8.82 -1.20 -32.13
CA GLU A 291 -9.59 -2.42 -32.44
C GLU A 291 -9.83 -2.60 -33.94
N GLU A 292 -10.04 -1.51 -34.69
CA GLU A 292 -10.27 -1.55 -36.13
C GLU A 292 -8.98 -1.78 -36.94
N GLY A 293 -7.86 -1.15 -36.54
CA GLY A 293 -6.63 -1.13 -37.33
C GLY A 293 -5.42 -1.86 -36.73
N GLY A 294 -5.55 -2.47 -35.55
CA GLY A 294 -4.45 -3.11 -34.83
C GLY A 294 -3.59 -2.15 -34.00
N PRO A 295 -2.40 -2.56 -33.53
CA PRO A 295 -1.52 -1.69 -32.73
C PRO A 295 -1.01 -0.50 -33.54
N PHE A 296 -0.79 0.63 -32.89
CA PHE A 296 -0.19 1.84 -33.46
C PHE A 296 1.33 1.68 -33.57
N SER A 297 1.88 1.97 -34.75
CA SER A 297 3.32 1.85 -35.01
C SER A 297 4.11 3.15 -34.83
N SER A 298 3.47 4.30 -34.98
CA SER A 298 4.12 5.62 -34.89
C SER A 298 3.12 6.71 -34.47
N ILE A 299 3.64 7.88 -34.08
CA ILE A 299 2.81 9.08 -33.82
C ILE A 299 2.02 9.51 -35.08
N TRP A 300 2.54 9.20 -36.28
CA TRP A 300 1.87 9.48 -37.55
C TRP A 300 0.66 8.56 -37.73
N ASP A 301 0.87 7.25 -37.59
CA ASP A 301 -0.20 6.24 -37.65
C ASP A 301 -1.30 6.52 -36.61
N PHE A 302 -0.91 6.92 -35.39
CA PHE A 302 -1.83 7.34 -34.35
C PHE A 302 -2.68 8.56 -34.77
N CYS A 303 -2.05 9.63 -35.26
CA CYS A 303 -2.77 10.85 -35.68
C CYS A 303 -3.65 10.65 -36.91
N GLU A 304 -3.32 9.69 -37.79
CA GLU A 304 -4.09 9.39 -38.98
C GLU A 304 -5.36 8.58 -38.66
N ARG A 305 -5.25 7.61 -37.73
CA ARG A 305 -6.31 6.65 -37.43
C ARG A 305 -7.29 7.12 -36.36
N VAL A 306 -6.83 7.89 -35.38
CA VAL A 306 -7.68 8.33 -34.26
C VAL A 306 -8.52 9.54 -34.66
N ASP A 307 -9.80 9.57 -34.25
CA ASP A 307 -10.69 10.71 -34.52
C ASP A 307 -10.20 11.99 -33.83
N LEU A 308 -9.63 12.90 -34.62
CA LEU A 308 -9.06 14.16 -34.16
C LEU A 308 -10.12 15.17 -33.70
N ARG A 309 -11.42 14.90 -33.90
CA ARG A 309 -12.51 15.72 -33.30
C ARG A 309 -12.62 15.47 -31.80
N CYS A 310 -12.28 14.27 -31.36
CA CYS A 310 -12.27 13.87 -29.95
C CYS A 310 -10.90 14.13 -29.30
N LEU A 311 -9.79 14.02 -30.05
CA LEU A 311 -8.43 14.32 -29.57
C LEU A 311 -7.94 15.69 -30.03
N ASN A 312 -7.94 16.64 -29.11
CA ASN A 312 -7.25 17.92 -29.32
C ASN A 312 -5.72 17.78 -29.16
N LYS A 313 -4.98 18.80 -29.63
CA LYS A 313 -3.51 18.84 -29.54
C LYS A 313 -3.00 18.59 -28.11
N LYS A 314 -3.64 19.19 -27.11
CA LYS A 314 -3.25 19.08 -25.69
C LYS A 314 -3.40 17.66 -25.14
N ALA A 315 -4.42 16.93 -25.60
CA ALA A 315 -4.62 15.52 -25.25
C ALA A 315 -3.47 14.67 -25.82
N ILE A 316 -3.11 14.86 -27.08
CA ILE A 316 -2.00 14.12 -27.71
C ILE A 316 -0.66 14.48 -27.04
N GLU A 317 -0.41 15.77 -26.76
CA GLU A 317 0.76 16.20 -25.98
C GLU A 317 0.83 15.50 -24.62
N SER A 318 -0.32 15.36 -23.95
CA SER A 318 -0.39 14.71 -22.63
C SER A 318 -0.13 13.20 -22.73
N LEU A 319 -0.65 12.53 -23.77
CA LEU A 319 -0.40 11.12 -24.06
C LEU A 319 1.09 10.85 -24.37
N VAL A 320 1.73 11.71 -25.16
CA VAL A 320 3.17 11.61 -25.43
C VAL A 320 3.96 11.82 -24.14
N ARG A 321 3.67 12.89 -23.38
CA ARG A 321 4.38 13.25 -22.15
C ARG A 321 4.26 12.20 -21.04
N CYS A 322 3.12 11.51 -20.94
CA CYS A 322 2.91 10.47 -19.93
C CYS A 322 3.47 9.09 -20.31
N GLY A 323 4.01 8.95 -21.52
CA GLY A 323 4.60 7.70 -22.01
C GLY A 323 3.65 6.77 -22.74
N ALA A 324 2.41 7.20 -23.00
CA ALA A 324 1.41 6.38 -23.69
C ALA A 324 1.82 5.94 -25.11
N LEU A 325 2.76 6.66 -25.75
CA LEU A 325 3.27 6.32 -27.08
C LEU A 325 4.72 5.81 -27.07
N ASP A 326 5.31 5.53 -25.90
CA ASP A 326 6.70 5.05 -25.82
C ASP A 326 6.87 3.69 -26.54
N GLY A 327 5.81 2.87 -26.60
CA GLY A 327 5.77 1.61 -27.34
C GLY A 327 5.96 1.73 -28.86
N THR A 328 5.86 2.95 -29.42
CA THR A 328 6.15 3.22 -30.85
C THR A 328 7.65 3.28 -31.16
N GLY A 329 8.52 3.32 -30.14
CA GLY A 329 9.97 3.30 -30.28
C GLY A 329 10.63 4.65 -30.55
N ALA A 330 9.87 5.74 -30.64
CA ALA A 330 10.41 7.10 -30.74
C ALA A 330 10.54 7.75 -29.35
N SER A 331 11.44 8.72 -29.20
CA SER A 331 11.57 9.50 -27.97
C SER A 331 10.42 10.50 -27.79
N ARG A 332 10.06 10.82 -26.54
CA ARG A 332 8.98 11.76 -26.24
C ARG A 332 9.31 13.15 -26.79
N ALA A 333 10.54 13.63 -26.62
CA ALA A 333 11.00 14.88 -27.21
C ALA A 333 10.91 14.86 -28.75
N GLY A 334 11.29 13.74 -29.38
CA GLY A 334 11.18 13.54 -30.82
C GLY A 334 9.73 13.67 -31.29
N MET A 335 8.82 12.92 -30.67
CA MET A 335 7.39 12.94 -30.98
C MET A 335 6.78 14.34 -30.78
N LEU A 336 7.12 15.03 -29.69
CA LEU A 336 6.63 16.39 -29.42
C LEU A 336 7.10 17.39 -30.48
N SER A 337 8.30 17.21 -31.06
CA SER A 337 8.83 18.10 -32.10
C SER A 337 8.08 18.01 -33.43
N VAL A 338 7.52 16.84 -33.75
CA VAL A 338 6.79 16.58 -35.01
C VAL A 338 5.27 16.60 -34.84
N LEU A 339 4.77 16.75 -33.61
CA LEU A 339 3.35 16.61 -33.29
C LEU A 339 2.42 17.50 -34.15
N GLU A 340 2.78 18.76 -34.37
CA GLU A 340 1.95 19.67 -35.19
C GLU A 340 1.86 19.19 -36.64
N GLN A 341 2.93 18.64 -37.18
CA GLN A 341 2.98 18.11 -38.54
C GLN A 341 2.19 16.79 -38.63
N ALA A 342 2.34 15.91 -37.64
CA ALA A 342 1.62 14.64 -37.57
C ALA A 342 0.10 14.85 -37.48
N GLN A 343 -0.33 15.75 -36.59
CA GLN A 343 -1.74 16.10 -36.46
C GLN A 343 -2.29 16.77 -37.72
N GLY A 344 -1.52 17.65 -38.35
CA GLY A 344 -1.90 18.29 -39.61
C GLY A 344 -2.05 17.30 -40.77
N SER A 345 -1.15 16.33 -40.87
CA SER A 345 -1.21 15.24 -41.86
C SER A 345 -2.47 14.39 -41.66
N GLY A 346 -2.70 13.91 -40.43
CA GLY A 346 -3.87 13.10 -40.10
C GLY A 346 -5.20 13.82 -40.33
N ALA A 347 -5.30 15.09 -39.96
CA ALA A 347 -6.50 15.90 -40.18
C ALA A 347 -6.81 16.07 -41.67
N LYS A 348 -5.77 16.30 -42.50
CA LYS A 348 -5.93 16.40 -43.95
C LYS A 348 -6.40 15.06 -44.54
N LEU A 349 -5.80 13.95 -44.13
CA LEU A 349 -6.17 12.62 -44.61
C LEU A 349 -7.64 12.28 -44.29
N GLN A 350 -8.08 12.56 -43.07
CA GLN A 350 -9.47 12.36 -42.65
C GLN A 350 -10.44 13.27 -43.41
N GLN A 351 -10.05 14.51 -43.71
CA GLN A 351 -10.84 15.44 -44.52
C GLN A 351 -10.96 14.97 -45.98
N ASP A 352 -9.86 14.56 -46.60
CA ASP A 352 -9.84 14.08 -47.99
C ASP A 352 -10.72 12.82 -48.14
N ALA A 353 -10.66 11.91 -47.17
CA ALA A 353 -11.54 10.73 -47.10
C ALA A 353 -13.03 11.09 -46.98
N GLN A 354 -13.38 12.07 -46.14
CA GLN A 354 -14.77 12.54 -45.99
C GLN A 354 -15.30 13.23 -47.25
N LEU A 355 -14.44 13.93 -47.98
CA LEU A 355 -14.77 14.58 -49.24
C LEU A 355 -14.83 13.61 -50.42
N GLY A 356 -14.53 12.32 -50.21
CA GLY A 356 -14.46 11.31 -51.26
C GLY A 356 -13.32 11.53 -52.25
N GLN A 357 -12.33 12.36 -51.90
CA GLN A 357 -11.11 12.55 -52.67
C GLN A 357 -10.11 11.47 -52.26
N GLY A 358 -10.23 10.29 -52.87
CA GLY A 358 -9.12 9.35 -52.92
C GLY A 358 -7.96 9.95 -53.73
N SER A 359 -6.72 9.60 -53.40
CA SER A 359 -5.57 10.02 -54.20
C SER A 359 -5.76 9.51 -55.63
N ILE A 360 -5.57 10.36 -56.64
CA ILE A 360 -5.69 9.95 -58.05
C ILE A 360 -4.69 8.83 -58.43
N PHE A 361 -3.67 8.64 -57.59
CA PHE A 361 -2.65 7.59 -57.69
C PHE A 361 -3.06 6.26 -57.04
N ASP A 362 -4.16 6.20 -56.28
CA ASP A 362 -4.74 4.95 -55.76
C ASP A 362 -5.55 4.18 -56.81
N LEU A 363 -5.72 4.76 -58.01
CA LEU A 363 -6.44 4.16 -59.14
C LEU A 363 -5.53 3.39 -60.11
N GLU A 364 -4.22 3.27 -59.83
CA GLU A 364 -3.36 2.39 -60.63
C GLU A 364 -3.64 0.91 -60.30
N PRO A 365 -4.01 0.08 -61.29
CA PRO A 365 -4.28 -1.33 -61.05
C PRO A 365 -3.00 -2.03 -60.59
N PRO A 366 -3.07 -2.94 -59.61
CA PRO A 366 -1.91 -3.70 -59.17
C PRO A 366 -1.37 -4.54 -60.35
N ALA A 367 -0.05 -4.55 -60.50
CA ALA A 367 0.61 -5.43 -61.45
C ALA A 367 0.20 -6.90 -61.18
N PRO A 368 -0.06 -7.71 -62.22
CA PRO A 368 -0.56 -9.06 -62.04
C PRO A 368 0.54 -9.94 -61.42
N GLY A 369 0.39 -10.31 -60.15
CA GLY A 369 1.30 -11.27 -59.49
C GLY A 369 1.37 -11.28 -57.96
N GLY A 370 0.74 -10.34 -57.24
CA GLY A 370 0.75 -10.31 -55.77
C GLY A 370 -0.57 -10.77 -55.15
N ALA A 371 -0.52 -11.64 -54.15
CA ALA A 371 -1.66 -12.19 -53.44
C ALA A 371 -2.56 -11.13 -52.77
N LEU A 372 -3.84 -11.45 -52.69
CA LEU A 372 -4.94 -10.65 -52.11
C LEU A 372 -4.72 -10.32 -50.63
N GLY A 373 -4.84 -9.03 -50.27
CA GLY A 373 -5.09 -8.57 -48.91
C GLY A 373 -4.30 -7.33 -48.49
N GLY A 374 -4.81 -6.14 -48.81
CA GLY A 374 -4.29 -4.86 -48.31
C GLY A 374 -4.29 -3.76 -49.37
N LEU A 375 -4.94 -2.63 -49.08
CA LEU A 375 -4.82 -1.40 -49.86
C LEU A 375 -3.33 -1.02 -49.98
N PRO A 376 -2.81 -0.63 -51.16
CA PRO A 376 -1.43 -0.18 -51.28
C PRO A 376 -1.25 1.12 -50.49
N ALA A 377 -0.27 1.17 -49.59
CA ALA A 377 0.13 2.39 -48.90
C ALA A 377 0.70 3.39 -49.92
N ALA A 378 -0.14 4.29 -50.44
CA ALA A 378 0.33 5.44 -51.20
C ALA A 378 1.37 6.20 -50.37
N PHE A 379 2.58 6.35 -50.93
CA PHE A 379 3.71 7.17 -50.46
C PHE A 379 3.51 7.88 -49.10
N ARG A 380 3.54 7.10 -48.02
CA ARG A 380 3.65 7.62 -46.66
C ARG A 380 5.05 8.18 -46.50
N GLN A 381 5.24 9.47 -46.80
CA GLN A 381 6.42 10.17 -46.27
C GLN A 381 6.15 10.50 -44.81
N GLU A 382 6.15 9.46 -43.96
CA GLU A 382 6.33 9.67 -42.53
C GLU A 382 7.71 10.33 -42.39
N LEU A 383 7.72 11.62 -42.02
CA LEU A 383 8.96 12.28 -41.72
C LEU A 383 9.58 11.54 -40.53
N PRO A 384 10.87 11.19 -40.59
CA PRO A 384 11.52 10.47 -39.51
C PRO A 384 11.39 11.30 -38.23
N VAL A 385 10.89 10.68 -37.16
CA VAL A 385 10.84 11.33 -35.86
C VAL A 385 12.29 11.61 -35.42
N PRO A 386 12.66 12.86 -35.12
CA PRO A 386 14.02 13.17 -34.70
C PRO A 386 14.42 12.37 -33.46
N ALA A 387 15.60 11.74 -33.50
CA ALA A 387 16.16 10.98 -32.38
C ALA A 387 16.72 11.93 -31.29
N LEU A 388 15.84 12.74 -30.70
CA LEU A 388 16.17 13.59 -29.57
C LEU A 388 16.32 12.72 -28.31
N VAL A 389 17.31 13.03 -27.48
CA VAL A 389 17.53 12.31 -26.24
C VAL A 389 16.63 12.88 -25.15
N ASP A 390 15.78 12.03 -24.58
CA ASP A 390 15.02 12.39 -23.39
C ASP A 390 15.94 12.31 -22.16
N SER A 391 16.12 13.44 -21.46
CA SER A 391 16.76 13.38 -20.14
C SER A 391 15.77 12.82 -19.13
N ARG A 392 16.25 11.99 -18.18
CA ARG A 392 15.37 11.39 -17.14
C ARG A 392 14.64 12.45 -16.31
N SER A 393 15.31 13.57 -16.01
CA SER A 393 14.69 14.72 -15.34
C SER A 393 13.53 15.32 -16.16
N ALA A 394 13.67 15.42 -17.49
CA ALA A 394 12.59 15.88 -18.36
C ALA A 394 11.43 14.88 -18.41
N LEU A 395 11.72 13.57 -18.51
CA LEU A 395 10.69 12.52 -18.47
C LEU A 395 9.88 12.58 -17.17
N GLY A 396 10.55 12.64 -16.03
CA GLY A 396 9.90 12.73 -14.73
C GLY A 396 9.05 14.00 -14.59
N ALA A 397 9.53 15.14 -15.09
CA ALA A 397 8.74 16.39 -15.10
C ALA A 397 7.48 16.26 -15.96
N MET A 398 7.58 15.63 -17.14
CA MET A 398 6.45 15.38 -18.04
C MET A 398 5.42 14.44 -17.39
N GLU A 399 5.86 13.37 -16.73
CA GLU A 399 4.98 12.43 -16.01
C GLU A 399 4.29 13.09 -14.82
N LYS A 400 5.01 13.89 -14.04
CA LYS A 400 4.42 14.65 -12.94
C LYS A 400 3.35 15.63 -13.44
N GLU A 401 3.63 16.32 -14.54
CA GLU A 401 2.67 17.26 -15.13
C GLU A 401 1.39 16.53 -15.55
N THR A 402 1.52 15.38 -16.22
CA THR A 402 0.41 14.68 -16.89
C THR A 402 -0.30 13.63 -16.04
N LEU A 403 0.43 12.87 -15.24
CA LEU A 403 -0.08 11.79 -14.38
C LEU A 403 -0.15 12.21 -12.91
N GLY A 404 0.65 13.20 -12.50
CA GLY A 404 0.75 13.62 -11.09
C GLY A 404 1.70 12.78 -10.25
N LEU A 405 2.45 11.86 -10.84
CA LEU A 405 3.49 11.07 -10.18
C LEU A 405 4.66 10.79 -11.14
N PHE A 406 5.76 10.29 -10.59
CA PHE A 406 6.93 9.83 -11.34
C PHE A 406 6.85 8.31 -11.50
N LEU A 407 6.66 7.79 -12.72
CA LEU A 407 6.59 6.35 -12.99
C LEU A 407 7.93 5.78 -13.46
N SER A 408 8.61 6.47 -14.37
CA SER A 408 9.83 5.95 -15.00
C SER A 408 11.05 5.95 -14.08
N SER A 409 11.13 6.92 -13.16
CA SER A 409 12.21 7.01 -12.18
C SER A 409 11.82 7.92 -11.01
N HIS A 410 11.74 7.34 -9.81
CA HIS A 410 11.58 8.12 -8.59
C HIS A 410 12.79 9.07 -8.41
N PRO A 411 12.62 10.38 -8.20
CA PRO A 411 13.73 11.34 -8.08
C PRO A 411 14.78 10.92 -7.05
N LEU A 412 14.33 10.35 -5.91
CA LEU A 412 15.22 9.78 -4.88
C LEU A 412 16.11 8.64 -5.36
N LYS A 413 15.70 7.81 -6.33
CA LYS A 413 16.54 6.68 -6.81
C LYS A 413 17.85 7.20 -7.42
N GLU A 414 17.83 8.34 -8.11
CA GLU A 414 19.02 8.92 -8.73
C GLU A 414 19.95 9.54 -7.69
N VAL A 415 19.37 10.30 -6.76
CA VAL A 415 20.14 11.03 -5.75
C VAL A 415 20.45 10.19 -4.51
N ARG A 416 19.97 8.93 -4.42
CA ARG A 416 20.08 8.06 -3.24
C ARG A 416 21.51 7.96 -2.71
N ALA A 417 22.47 7.70 -3.59
CA ALA A 417 23.87 7.54 -3.17
C ALA A 417 24.43 8.85 -2.59
N ALA A 418 24.13 9.98 -3.23
CA ALA A 418 24.53 11.29 -2.77
C ALA A 418 23.79 11.73 -1.49
N LEU A 419 22.52 11.33 -1.35
CA LEU A 419 21.70 11.58 -0.17
C LEU A 419 22.22 10.76 1.02
N LYS A 420 22.48 9.46 0.83
CA LYS A 420 23.06 8.57 1.85
C LYS A 420 24.41 9.08 2.37
N ALA A 421 25.20 9.74 1.53
CA ALA A 421 26.47 10.32 1.95
C ALA A 421 26.33 11.57 2.85
N ARG A 422 25.16 12.24 2.86
CA ARG A 422 24.91 13.48 3.63
C ARG A 422 23.95 13.31 4.81
N VAL A 423 23.37 12.12 5.01
CA VAL A 423 22.43 11.83 6.11
C VAL A 423 23.11 11.00 7.21
N ASP A 424 22.68 11.21 8.46
CA ASP A 424 23.23 10.51 9.64
C ASP A 424 22.61 9.11 9.83
N CYS A 425 21.43 8.89 9.27
CA CYS A 425 20.69 7.63 9.29
C CYS A 425 19.60 7.61 8.23
N SER A 426 19.15 6.40 7.87
CA SER A 426 17.95 6.22 7.06
C SER A 426 16.68 6.61 7.84
N LEU A 427 15.60 6.97 7.14
CA LEU A 427 14.32 7.30 7.77
C LEU A 427 13.76 6.14 8.61
N GLY A 428 13.98 4.89 8.19
CA GLY A 428 13.59 3.71 8.97
C GLY A 428 14.31 3.56 10.31
N ASP A 429 15.53 4.10 10.43
CA ASP A 429 16.36 3.99 11.64
C ASP A 429 16.09 5.11 12.66
N VAL A 430 15.35 6.15 12.28
CA VAL A 430 15.03 7.30 13.16
C VAL A 430 14.27 6.84 14.40
N GLY A 431 13.39 5.84 14.25
CA GLY A 431 12.64 5.25 15.36
C GLY A 431 13.52 4.61 16.45
N ALA A 432 14.72 4.15 16.10
CA ALA A 432 15.67 3.54 17.04
C ALA A 432 16.55 4.56 17.79
N ARG A 433 16.53 5.85 17.38
CA ARG A 433 17.28 6.94 18.04
C ARG A 433 16.60 7.37 19.34
N ARG A 434 17.37 7.97 20.25
CA ARG A 434 16.83 8.40 21.55
C ARG A 434 16.05 9.70 21.38
N ASP A 435 15.08 9.91 22.28
CA ASP A 435 14.34 11.17 22.34
C ASP A 435 15.29 12.35 22.56
N GLY A 436 15.16 13.38 21.73
CA GLY A 436 16.00 14.58 21.75
C GLY A 436 17.32 14.49 20.98
N ASP A 437 17.67 13.34 20.39
CA ASP A 437 18.87 13.20 19.55
C ASP A 437 18.78 14.11 18.32
N TRP A 438 19.93 14.69 17.93
CA TRP A 438 20.05 15.43 16.68
C TRP A 438 20.30 14.48 15.53
N VAL A 439 19.51 14.62 14.48
CA VAL A 439 19.63 13.81 13.26
C VAL A 439 19.51 14.70 12.02
N THR A 440 20.31 14.37 11.01
CA THR A 440 20.19 14.86 9.64
C THR A 440 19.61 13.74 8.80
N VAL A 441 18.40 13.95 8.30
CA VAL A 441 17.68 12.98 7.49
C VAL A 441 17.34 13.58 6.14
N GLY A 442 17.25 12.73 5.12
CA GLY A 442 17.04 13.16 3.74
C GLY A 442 15.92 12.36 3.12
N GLY A 443 15.09 13.01 2.33
CA GLY A 443 14.00 12.34 1.63
C GLY A 443 13.20 13.31 0.78
N MET A 444 12.11 12.82 0.21
CA MET A 444 11.19 13.61 -0.60
C MET A 444 9.92 13.90 0.21
N VAL A 445 9.41 15.13 0.12
CA VAL A 445 8.18 15.48 0.82
C VAL A 445 6.98 14.86 0.12
N SER A 446 6.33 13.88 0.75
CA SER A 446 5.17 13.17 0.19
C SER A 446 3.83 13.79 0.59
N GLU A 447 3.74 14.35 1.80
CA GLU A 447 2.55 15.05 2.29
C GLU A 447 2.92 16.38 2.94
N LEU A 448 2.03 17.37 2.82
CA LEU A 448 2.25 18.71 3.35
C LEU A 448 0.95 19.32 3.91
N LYS A 449 0.96 19.66 5.19
CA LYS A 449 -0.18 20.26 5.89
C LYS A 449 0.23 21.49 6.66
N ARG A 450 -0.25 22.66 6.20
CA ARG A 450 -0.04 23.95 6.85
C ARG A 450 -1.23 24.22 7.79
N ILE A 451 -0.98 24.34 9.09
CA ILE A 451 -2.01 24.64 10.10
C ILE A 451 -1.65 25.88 10.92
N ARG A 452 -2.64 26.45 11.59
CA ARG A 452 -2.42 27.46 12.64
C ARG A 452 -2.71 26.85 14.00
N THR A 453 -1.84 27.08 14.97
CA THR A 453 -2.05 26.61 16.34
C THR A 453 -3.23 27.35 16.99
N ARG A 454 -3.72 26.86 18.14
CA ARG A 454 -4.75 27.57 18.93
C ARG A 454 -4.36 28.99 19.33
N LYS A 455 -3.05 29.31 19.32
CA LYS A 455 -2.50 30.65 19.58
C LYS A 455 -2.36 31.51 18.32
N GLY A 456 -2.74 31.00 17.15
CA GLY A 456 -2.68 31.72 15.87
C GLY A 456 -1.33 31.64 15.14
N GLU A 457 -0.34 30.95 15.71
CA GLU A 457 1.00 30.83 15.12
C GLU A 457 1.03 29.80 13.98
N PRO A 458 1.78 30.05 12.89
CA PRO A 458 1.91 29.12 11.78
C PRO A 458 2.71 27.87 12.20
N MET A 459 2.26 26.71 11.72
CA MET A 459 2.86 25.40 11.97
C MET A 459 2.72 24.54 10.70
N LEU A 460 3.74 23.76 10.39
CA LEU A 460 3.76 22.90 9.19
C LEU A 460 4.09 21.47 9.61
N PHE A 461 3.24 20.55 9.20
CA PHE A 461 3.48 19.11 9.21
C PHE A 461 3.80 18.69 7.79
N ALA A 462 4.87 17.94 7.61
CA ALA A 462 5.19 17.31 6.34
C ALA A 462 5.60 15.86 6.59
N THR A 463 5.32 14.98 5.64
CA THR A 463 5.83 13.61 5.66
C THR A 463 7.01 13.54 4.72
N LEU A 464 8.16 13.16 5.26
CA LEU A 464 9.38 12.92 4.49
C LEU A 464 9.46 11.43 4.20
N ASP A 465 9.65 11.09 2.94
CA ASP A 465 9.66 9.71 2.44
C ASP A 465 11.01 9.37 1.81
N ASP A 466 11.47 8.14 2.04
CA ASP A 466 12.66 7.54 1.44
C ASP A 466 12.37 6.05 1.16
N LEU A 467 13.16 5.41 0.32
CA LEU A 467 12.97 4.01 -0.09
C LEU A 467 13.00 3.01 1.08
N ASP A 468 13.58 3.43 2.22
CA ASP A 468 13.77 2.60 3.40
C ASP A 468 12.71 2.93 4.50
N GLY A 469 11.87 3.97 4.35
CA GLY A 469 10.80 4.32 5.30
C GLY A 469 10.33 5.79 5.24
N GLN A 470 9.31 6.12 6.04
CA GLN A 470 8.72 7.47 6.13
C GLN A 470 8.80 8.03 7.56
N VAL A 471 8.96 9.35 7.70
CA VAL A 471 8.96 10.07 8.99
C VAL A 471 8.18 11.38 8.88
N GLU A 472 7.37 11.68 9.90
CA GLU A 472 6.70 12.98 10.00
C GLU A 472 7.67 14.05 10.53
N ILE A 473 7.81 15.15 9.81
CA ILE A 473 8.60 16.31 10.18
C ILE A 473 7.68 17.45 10.64
N LEU A 474 8.05 18.07 11.75
CA LEU A 474 7.29 19.16 12.38
C LEU A 474 8.10 20.46 12.38
N VAL A 475 7.58 21.49 11.73
CA VAL A 475 8.18 22.83 11.70
C VAL A 475 7.35 23.78 12.59
N PHE A 476 7.92 24.15 13.73
CA PHE A 476 7.35 25.17 14.62
C PHE A 476 7.58 26.59 14.09
N ASN A 477 6.84 27.56 14.62
CA ASN A 477 6.90 28.98 14.26
C ASN A 477 8.34 29.54 14.19
N SER A 478 9.22 29.14 15.12
CA SER A 478 10.61 29.60 15.16
C SER A 478 11.42 29.24 13.90
N ALA A 479 11.11 28.10 13.27
CA ALA A 479 11.77 27.63 12.06
C ALA A 479 10.91 27.84 10.81
N TYR A 480 9.63 28.21 10.96
CA TYR A 480 8.67 28.36 9.86
C TYR A 480 9.08 29.49 8.91
N ALA A 481 9.42 30.68 9.42
CA ALA A 481 9.77 31.83 8.59
C ALA A 481 11.01 31.60 7.70
N ALA A 482 11.98 30.81 8.17
CA ALA A 482 13.23 30.56 7.44
C ALA A 482 13.12 29.38 6.45
N ASN A 483 12.25 28.40 6.73
CA ASN A 483 12.23 27.13 6.00
C ASN A 483 10.93 26.87 5.21
N SER A 484 9.83 27.59 5.47
CA SER A 484 8.52 27.28 4.86
C SER A 484 8.46 27.44 3.34
N GLU A 485 9.26 28.34 2.75
CA GLU A 485 9.36 28.50 1.29
C GLU A 485 10.21 27.41 0.62
N ARG A 486 11.00 26.65 1.41
CA ARG A 486 11.87 25.57 0.90
C ARG A 486 11.16 24.22 0.90
N ILE A 487 10.08 24.10 1.66
CA ILE A 487 9.32 22.86 1.85
C ILE A 487 8.08 22.92 0.98
N ASP A 488 8.12 22.19 -0.12
CA ASP A 488 7.00 21.98 -1.02
C ASP A 488 6.85 20.48 -1.33
N LEU A 489 5.68 20.10 -1.81
CA LEU A 489 5.42 18.72 -2.22
C LEU A 489 6.41 18.29 -3.30
N ASP A 490 6.92 17.07 -3.15
CA ASP A 490 7.91 16.41 -4.00
C ASP A 490 9.30 17.07 -4.06
N SER A 491 9.61 18.02 -3.17
CA SER A 491 10.98 18.51 -3.05
C SER A 491 11.83 17.49 -2.29
N VAL A 492 13.05 17.23 -2.80
CA VAL A 492 14.05 16.44 -2.08
C VAL A 492 14.77 17.38 -1.12
N LEU A 493 14.73 17.06 0.17
CA LEU A 493 15.22 17.92 1.24
C LEU A 493 16.20 17.15 2.13
N LEU A 494 17.22 17.87 2.60
CA LEU A 494 17.97 17.53 3.79
C LEU A 494 17.39 18.29 4.98
N VAL A 495 16.96 17.56 5.98
CA VAL A 495 16.29 18.07 7.17
C VAL A 495 17.16 17.76 8.38
N ARG A 496 17.58 18.82 9.07
CA ARG A 496 18.27 18.71 10.35
C ARG A 496 17.31 19.07 11.47
N GLY A 497 17.14 18.14 12.41
CA GLY A 497 16.18 18.30 13.49
C GLY A 497 16.47 17.44 14.70
N ARG A 498 15.58 17.53 15.68
CA ARG A 498 15.60 16.68 16.89
C ARG A 498 14.50 15.64 16.83
N VAL A 499 14.82 14.41 17.20
CA VAL A 499 13.85 13.33 17.33
C VAL A 499 12.93 13.63 18.53
N ASP A 500 11.63 13.48 18.35
CA ASP A 500 10.58 13.64 19.36
C ASP A 500 9.73 12.37 19.42
N HIS A 501 9.77 11.69 20.56
CA HIS A 501 9.01 10.45 20.87
C HIS A 501 7.94 10.68 21.95
N LYS A 502 7.45 11.92 22.13
CA LYS A 502 6.47 12.24 23.19
C LYS A 502 5.12 11.52 23.06
N GLU A 503 4.69 11.16 21.85
CA GLU A 503 3.48 10.38 21.61
C GLU A 503 3.85 8.90 21.45
N GLN A 504 3.27 8.04 22.29
CA GLN A 504 3.57 6.60 22.26
C GLN A 504 3.24 6.00 20.90
N GLY A 505 4.26 5.53 20.18
CA GLY A 505 4.13 4.89 18.87
C GLY A 505 4.35 5.81 17.66
N GLU A 506 4.58 7.12 17.87
CA GLU A 506 4.85 8.08 16.80
C GLU A 506 6.23 8.72 16.98
N THR A 507 7.10 8.54 15.99
CA THR A 507 8.40 9.20 15.93
C THR A 507 8.31 10.41 15.00
N LYS A 508 8.57 11.60 15.54
CA LYS A 508 8.53 12.86 14.77
C LYS A 508 9.91 13.50 14.79
N VAL A 509 10.25 14.25 13.74
CA VAL A 509 11.48 15.06 13.72
C VAL A 509 11.10 16.54 13.76
N VAL A 510 11.47 17.21 14.86
CA VAL A 510 11.29 18.65 15.02
C VAL A 510 12.38 19.38 14.24
N VAL A 511 11.97 20.01 13.15
CA VAL A 511 12.84 20.64 12.16
C VAL A 511 13.45 21.93 12.71
N GLN A 512 14.75 22.09 12.51
CA GLN A 512 15.47 23.34 12.79
C GLN A 512 15.96 23.98 11.50
N GLU A 513 16.51 23.18 10.59
CA GLU A 513 17.08 23.64 9.33
C GLU A 513 16.67 22.72 8.18
N VAL A 514 16.35 23.34 7.04
CA VAL A 514 16.00 22.65 5.79
C VAL A 514 16.85 23.17 4.65
N GLU A 515 17.49 22.26 3.95
CA GLU A 515 18.27 22.51 2.74
C GLU A 515 17.64 21.74 1.56
N PRO A 516 17.23 22.42 0.47
CA PRO A 516 16.88 21.75 -0.77
C PRO A 516 18.06 20.97 -1.30
N PHE A 517 17.88 19.66 -1.51
CA PHE A 517 18.92 18.80 -2.01
C PHE A 517 18.80 18.64 -3.52
N ALA A 518 19.60 19.42 -4.25
CA ALA A 518 19.76 19.32 -5.69
C ALA A 518 21.24 19.04 -6.02
N PRO A 519 21.70 17.79 -5.89
CA PRO A 519 23.09 17.45 -6.18
C PRO A 519 23.37 17.61 -7.68
N SER A 520 24.56 18.10 -8.01
CA SER A 520 25.03 18.15 -9.39
C SER A 520 25.23 16.73 -9.96
N PRO A 521 25.13 16.53 -11.29
CA PRO A 521 25.37 15.23 -11.91
C PRO A 521 26.72 14.61 -11.54
N GLU A 522 27.75 15.44 -11.36
CA GLU A 522 29.09 15.00 -10.93
C GLU A 522 29.14 14.51 -9.47
N GLU A 523 28.35 15.10 -8.57
CA GLU A 523 28.23 14.64 -7.18
C GLU A 523 27.48 13.31 -7.09
N VAL A 524 26.46 13.13 -7.93
CA VAL A 524 25.72 11.86 -8.02
C VAL A 524 26.63 10.76 -8.56
N GLU A 525 27.38 11.02 -9.63
CA GLU A 525 28.30 10.05 -10.22
C GLU A 525 29.42 9.67 -9.25
N ARG A 526 30.01 10.65 -8.56
CA ARG A 526 31.03 10.41 -7.52
C ARG A 526 30.48 9.58 -6.38
N ALA A 527 29.30 9.91 -5.87
CA ALA A 527 28.67 9.17 -4.78
C ALA A 527 28.28 7.74 -5.20
N GLN A 528 27.88 7.53 -6.46
CA GLN A 528 27.62 6.19 -7.01
C GLN A 528 28.91 5.35 -7.14
N VAL A 529 30.02 5.98 -7.56
CA VAL A 529 31.34 5.32 -7.61
C VAL A 529 31.84 5.01 -6.21
N GLU A 530 31.69 5.92 -5.25
CA GLU A 530 32.07 5.71 -3.85
C GLU A 530 31.19 4.65 -3.18
N ALA A 531 29.87 4.67 -3.40
CA ALA A 531 28.96 3.63 -2.91
C ALA A 531 29.24 2.26 -3.56
N GLY A 532 29.60 2.25 -4.85
CA GLY A 532 30.07 1.05 -5.56
C GLY A 532 31.41 0.53 -5.04
N ALA A 533 32.34 1.42 -4.66
CA ALA A 533 33.62 1.07 -4.07
C ALA A 533 33.44 0.50 -2.65
N VAL A 534 32.54 1.05 -1.84
CA VAL A 534 32.18 0.53 -0.50
C VAL A 534 31.47 -0.82 -0.60
N ALA A 535 30.58 -1.01 -1.57
CA ALA A 535 29.96 -2.31 -1.86
C ALA A 535 30.94 -3.37 -2.38
N SER A 536 32.09 -2.94 -2.92
CA SER A 536 33.14 -3.82 -3.47
C SER A 536 34.26 -4.18 -2.50
N THR A 537 34.18 -3.77 -1.23
CA THR A 537 35.13 -4.28 -0.23
C THR A 537 34.64 -5.68 0.18
N PRO A 538 35.28 -6.78 -0.26
CA PRO A 538 34.84 -8.11 0.16
C PRO A 538 34.91 -8.16 1.68
N MET A 539 33.76 -8.41 2.33
CA MET A 539 33.77 -8.66 3.76
C MET A 539 34.74 -9.81 4.03
N PRO A 540 35.62 -9.68 5.02
CA PRO A 540 36.67 -10.67 5.24
C PRO A 540 36.03 -12.04 5.54
N ARG A 541 36.36 -13.05 4.73
CA ARG A 541 35.76 -14.39 4.79
C ARG A 541 36.63 -15.37 5.56
N ILE A 542 36.01 -16.22 6.35
CA ILE A 542 36.64 -17.38 6.98
C ILE A 542 36.10 -18.63 6.28
N THR A 543 37.02 -19.41 5.72
CA THR A 543 36.68 -20.65 5.02
C THR A 543 36.98 -21.84 5.91
N LEU A 544 36.01 -22.72 6.06
CA LEU A 544 36.13 -23.97 6.81
C LEU A 544 35.99 -25.14 5.85
N GLU A 545 37.05 -25.93 5.73
CA GLU A 545 37.02 -27.18 4.96
C GLU A 545 36.41 -28.30 5.82
N VAL A 546 35.46 -29.02 5.24
CA VAL A 546 34.68 -30.05 5.90
C VAL A 546 34.60 -31.28 4.99
N ALA A 547 34.68 -32.48 5.58
CA ALA A 547 34.54 -33.72 4.82
C ALA A 547 33.12 -33.88 4.22
N ALA A 548 33.00 -34.66 3.14
CA ALA A 548 31.72 -34.90 2.46
C ALA A 548 30.67 -35.61 3.36
N HIS A 549 31.14 -36.28 4.42
CA HIS A 549 30.30 -36.88 5.46
C HIS A 549 30.66 -36.26 6.80
N VAL A 550 29.69 -35.56 7.40
CA VAL A 550 29.80 -34.90 8.71
C VAL A 550 28.88 -35.62 9.71
N PRO A 551 29.31 -35.80 10.97
CA PRO A 551 28.43 -36.32 12.02
C PRO A 551 27.27 -35.35 12.30
N GLU A 552 26.13 -35.87 12.77
CA GLU A 552 24.94 -35.05 13.09
C GLU A 552 25.24 -33.94 14.11
N SER A 553 26.22 -34.14 15.01
CA SER A 553 26.61 -33.15 16.02
C SER A 553 27.36 -31.94 15.45
N PHE A 554 27.89 -32.02 14.22
CA PHE A 554 28.70 -30.95 13.62
C PHE A 554 27.95 -29.63 13.51
N LEU A 555 26.66 -29.67 13.12
CA LEU A 555 25.86 -28.45 12.96
C LEU A 555 25.58 -27.77 14.30
N ASP A 556 25.42 -28.54 15.37
CA ASP A 556 25.15 -28.00 16.70
C ASP A 556 26.43 -27.42 17.33
N GLU A 557 27.56 -28.12 17.18
CA GLU A 557 28.88 -27.62 17.58
C GLU A 557 29.26 -26.34 16.82
N LEU A 558 28.99 -26.27 15.51
CA LEU A 558 29.24 -25.08 14.70
C LEU A 558 28.36 -23.90 15.15
N LYS A 559 27.08 -24.14 15.44
CA LYS A 559 26.17 -23.12 15.98
C LYS A 559 26.64 -22.61 17.34
N ASP A 560 27.17 -23.48 18.19
CA ASP A 560 27.68 -23.08 19.50
C ASP A 560 28.93 -22.20 19.39
N VAL A 561 29.85 -22.50 18.46
CA VAL A 561 31.01 -21.63 18.19
C VAL A 561 30.57 -20.27 17.65
N VAL A 562 29.61 -20.24 16.72
CA VAL A 562 29.05 -18.99 16.17
C VAL A 562 28.42 -18.14 17.26
N ARG A 563 27.67 -18.76 18.19
CA ARG A 563 27.06 -18.06 19.33
C ARG A 563 28.09 -17.51 20.31
N HIS A 564 29.20 -18.22 20.51
CA HIS A 564 30.27 -17.78 21.43
C HIS A 564 31.15 -16.67 20.84
N PHE A 565 31.25 -16.57 19.51
CA PHE A 565 32.13 -15.62 18.83
C PHE A 565 31.44 -14.82 17.71
N PRO A 566 30.41 -14.00 18.02
CA PRO A 566 29.80 -13.13 17.01
C PRO A 566 30.82 -12.11 16.47
N GLY A 567 30.76 -11.81 15.18
CA GLY A 567 31.62 -10.80 14.55
C GLY A 567 31.22 -10.49 13.11
N ASP A 568 32.12 -9.83 12.36
CA ASP A 568 31.79 -9.24 11.06
C ASP A 568 32.31 -10.05 9.86
N HIS A 569 32.79 -11.30 10.08
CA HIS A 569 33.34 -12.14 9.02
C HIS A 569 32.29 -13.15 8.52
N GLU A 570 32.20 -13.33 7.20
CA GLU A 570 31.35 -14.36 6.61
C GLU A 570 31.99 -15.75 6.78
N LEU A 571 31.18 -16.75 7.14
CA LEU A 571 31.61 -18.14 7.24
C LEU A 571 31.21 -18.91 5.97
N MET A 572 32.21 -19.47 5.29
CA MET A 572 32.01 -20.32 4.11
C MET A 572 32.44 -21.75 4.43
N LEU A 573 31.55 -22.72 4.18
CA LEU A 573 31.85 -24.14 4.30
C LEU A 573 32.24 -24.70 2.92
N LEU A 574 33.39 -25.36 2.84
CA LEU A 574 33.79 -26.15 1.69
C LEU A 574 33.54 -27.63 2.01
N VAL A 575 32.52 -28.22 1.38
CA VAL A 575 32.14 -29.63 1.55
C VAL A 575 32.46 -30.36 0.24
N GLY A 576 33.63 -30.99 0.17
CA GLY A 576 34.15 -31.54 -1.08
C GLY A 576 34.34 -30.45 -2.13
N GLU A 577 33.70 -30.57 -3.30
CA GLU A 577 33.75 -29.57 -4.38
C GLU A 577 32.68 -28.47 -4.26
N ARG A 578 31.82 -28.51 -3.24
CA ARG A 578 30.73 -27.52 -3.06
C ARG A 578 31.10 -26.48 -2.02
N SER A 579 30.89 -25.21 -2.35
CA SER A 579 30.95 -24.10 -1.40
C SER A 579 29.55 -23.70 -0.95
N LEU A 580 29.39 -23.51 0.37
CA LEU A 580 28.16 -23.05 1.00
C LEU A 580 28.50 -21.79 1.81
N LEU A 581 27.95 -20.65 1.41
CA LEU A 581 28.03 -19.41 2.17
C LEU A 581 26.89 -19.39 3.19
N LEU A 582 27.22 -19.24 4.48
CA LEU A 582 26.20 -19.17 5.53
C LEU A 582 25.65 -17.74 5.66
N GLY A 583 24.37 -17.62 6.04
CA GLY A 583 23.66 -16.34 6.14
C GLY A 583 24.18 -15.42 7.25
N GLU A 584 23.63 -14.20 7.33
CA GLU A 584 24.11 -13.14 8.23
C GLU A 584 24.10 -13.53 9.72
N GLU A 585 23.23 -14.46 10.10
CA GLU A 585 23.11 -15.01 11.46
C GLU A 585 24.30 -15.92 11.86
N PHE A 586 25.17 -16.27 10.93
CA PHE A 586 26.36 -17.10 11.14
C PHE A 586 27.69 -16.33 11.04
N ARG A 587 27.65 -15.00 11.14
CA ARG A 587 28.86 -14.18 11.11
C ARG A 587 29.67 -14.33 12.40
N ILE A 588 30.99 -14.41 12.23
CA ILE A 588 31.92 -14.75 13.32
C ILE A 588 33.08 -13.76 13.46
N SER A 589 33.70 -13.76 14.63
CA SER A 589 34.91 -12.98 14.91
C SER A 589 36.16 -13.66 14.33
N ALA A 590 37.14 -12.88 13.85
CA ALA A 590 38.41 -13.40 13.32
C ALA A 590 39.48 -13.69 14.39
N SER A 591 39.09 -13.70 15.67
CA SER A 591 40.00 -13.88 16.79
C SER A 591 40.76 -15.22 16.71
N SER A 592 41.96 -15.26 17.28
CA SER A 592 42.77 -16.49 17.33
C SER A 592 42.06 -17.63 18.06
N ALA A 593 41.23 -17.31 19.07
CA ALA A 593 40.40 -18.27 19.78
C ALA A 593 39.30 -18.86 18.90
N CYS A 594 38.57 -18.01 18.16
CA CYS A 594 37.51 -18.47 17.25
C CYS A 594 38.06 -19.38 16.13
N ARG A 595 39.23 -19.04 15.56
CA ARG A 595 39.89 -19.89 14.56
C ARG A 595 40.34 -21.24 15.12
N ALA A 596 40.78 -21.29 16.38
CA ALA A 596 41.16 -22.54 17.04
C ALA A 596 39.96 -23.45 17.27
N ASP A 597 38.82 -22.88 17.72
CA ASP A 597 37.60 -23.64 17.96
C ASP A 597 36.97 -24.14 16.65
N LEU A 598 36.96 -23.32 15.60
CA LEU A 598 36.53 -23.75 14.26
C LEU A 598 37.41 -24.87 13.70
N ALA A 599 38.73 -24.78 13.89
CA ALA A 599 39.65 -25.83 13.49
C ALA A 599 39.42 -27.13 14.29
N ALA A 600 39.07 -27.04 15.57
CA ALA A 600 38.72 -28.19 16.39
C ALA A 600 37.46 -28.90 15.85
N VAL A 601 36.40 -28.15 15.54
CA VAL A 601 35.14 -28.67 14.98
C VAL A 601 35.35 -29.29 13.59
N SER A 602 36.14 -28.66 12.71
CA SER A 602 36.50 -29.23 11.40
C SER A 602 37.39 -30.48 11.52
N SER A 603 38.33 -30.51 12.48
CA SER A 603 39.19 -31.67 12.72
C SER A 603 38.44 -32.87 13.30
N ALA A 604 37.40 -32.60 14.11
CA ALA A 604 36.50 -33.62 14.63
C ALA A 604 35.62 -34.20 13.50
N ALA A 605 35.14 -33.35 12.60
CA ALA A 605 34.40 -33.76 11.40
C ALA A 605 35.23 -34.60 10.41
N THR A 606 36.56 -34.42 10.37
CA THR A 606 37.47 -35.22 9.54
C THR A 606 37.97 -36.51 10.23
N ARG A 607 37.68 -36.70 11.52
CA ARG A 607 38.07 -37.89 12.31
C ARG A 607 36.85 -38.68 12.81
N ALA A 608 36.14 -39.35 11.91
CA ALA A 608 35.30 -40.50 12.23
C ALA A 608 35.30 -41.50 11.04
N PRO A 609 35.26 -42.82 11.30
CA PRO A 609 36.34 -43.73 10.88
C PRO A 609 36.10 -44.52 9.58
N ASP A 610 37.20 -44.86 8.92
CA ASP A 610 37.32 -46.02 8.05
C ASP A 610 36.78 -47.30 8.75
N ALA A 611 35.96 -48.05 8.02
CA ALA A 611 35.71 -49.49 8.14
C ALA A 611 35.10 -50.04 9.45
N ILE A 612 33.81 -50.38 9.40
CA ILE A 612 33.32 -51.67 9.91
C ILE A 612 32.48 -52.31 8.80
N ALA A 613 32.98 -53.44 8.29
CA ALA A 613 32.26 -54.40 7.46
C ALA A 613 31.47 -55.38 8.35
#